data_AF-A0A7X6PDC6-F1
#
_entry.id   AF-A0A7X6PDC6-F1
#
_cell.length_a   1.000
_cell.length_b   1.000
_cell.length_c   1.000
_cell.angle_alpha   90.00
_cell.angle_beta   90.00
_cell.angle_gamma   90.00
#
_symmetry.space_group_name_H-M   'P 1'
#
loop_
_entity.id
_entity.type
_entity.pdbx_description
1 polymer ?
#
loop_
_entity_poly.entity_id
_entity_poly.type
_entity_poly.pdbx_seq_one_letter_code
_entity_poly.pdbx_strand_id
1 'polypeptide(L)'
;MRKAVLIPLLLLATTSFLLSQEATRWRGPNAEGIYPGSGLLKSWPENGPEMLWSFEQLGEGYASPSFYGGYIYIPTMIDGEGYMFKLSMAGKEIWRVKYGSEFTRQYQG
;
A
#
# COMPACT_ATOMS: atom_id res chain seq x y z
N MET A 1 -9.71 -32.96 -40.55
CA MET A 1 -10.75 -32.21 -39.79
C MET A 1 -10.50 -32.12 -38.28
N ARG A 2 -9.77 -33.05 -37.63
CA ARG A 2 -9.48 -32.99 -36.18
C ARG A 2 -8.50 -31.89 -35.71
N LYS A 3 -7.60 -31.41 -36.58
CA LYS A 3 -6.57 -30.41 -36.21
C LYS A 3 -7.08 -28.96 -36.22
N ALA A 4 -8.14 -28.66 -36.96
CA ALA A 4 -8.68 -27.30 -37.09
C ALA A 4 -9.50 -26.84 -35.86
N VAL A 5 -10.00 -27.79 -35.06
CA VAL A 5 -10.74 -27.50 -33.80
C VAL A 5 -9.78 -27.30 -32.61
N LEU A 6 -8.54 -27.80 -32.70
CA LEU A 6 -7.56 -27.70 -31.60
C LEU A 6 -6.99 -26.28 -31.43
N ILE A 7 -6.95 -25.46 -32.49
CA ILE A 7 -6.41 -24.09 -32.45
C ILE A 7 -7.29 -23.11 -31.66
N PRO A 8 -8.62 -23.01 -31.88
CA PRO A 8 -9.45 -22.11 -31.06
C PRO A 8 -9.54 -22.56 -29.59
N LEU A 9 -9.41 -23.86 -29.32
CA LEU A 9 -9.42 -24.39 -27.94
C LEU A 9 -8.14 -24.01 -27.17
N LEU A 10 -6.99 -23.93 -27.84
CA LEU A 10 -5.73 -23.52 -27.24
C LEU A 10 -5.70 -22.00 -26.96
N LEU A 11 -6.33 -21.19 -27.81
CA LEU A 11 -6.49 -19.74 -27.62
C LEU A 11 -7.44 -19.39 -26.46
N LEU A 12 -8.44 -20.23 -26.20
CA LEU A 12 -9.37 -20.05 -25.06
C LEU A 12 -8.72 -20.42 -23.72
N ALA A 13 -7.68 -21.27 -23.71
CA ALA A 13 -6.96 -21.66 -22.51
C ALA A 13 -5.93 -20.61 -22.03
N THR A 14 -5.54 -19.67 -22.89
CA THR A 14 -4.54 -18.64 -22.55
C THR A 14 -5.10 -17.39 -21.86
N THR A 15 -6.42 -17.25 -21.73
CA THR A 15 -7.06 -16.04 -21.18
C THR A 15 -7.32 -16.06 -19.66
N SER A 16 -6.87 -17.08 -18.93
CA SER A 16 -7.36 -17.34 -17.56
C SER A 16 -6.32 -17.22 -16.45
N PHE A 17 -5.38 -16.28 -16.58
CA PHE A 17 -4.66 -15.74 -15.41
C PHE A 17 -4.99 -14.26 -15.23
N LEU A 18 -6.27 -13.98 -14.95
CA LEU A 18 -6.60 -12.75 -14.27
C LEU A 18 -6.10 -12.90 -12.83
N LEU A 19 -4.88 -12.43 -12.57
CA LEU A 19 -4.46 -12.15 -11.21
C LEU A 19 -5.40 -11.06 -10.69
N SER A 20 -6.37 -11.45 -9.86
CA SER A 20 -7.15 -10.51 -9.07
C SER A 20 -6.18 -9.58 -8.35
N GLN A 21 -6.51 -8.29 -8.24
CA GLN A 21 -5.76 -7.43 -7.33
C GLN A 21 -5.79 -8.06 -5.94
N GLU A 22 -4.62 -8.21 -5.32
CA GLU A 22 -4.57 -8.56 -3.90
C GLU A 22 -5.21 -7.41 -3.13
N ALA A 23 -6.39 -7.69 -2.55
CA ALA A 23 -7.08 -6.70 -1.73
C ALA A 23 -6.24 -6.45 -0.47
N THR A 24 -5.73 -5.24 -0.33
CA THR A 24 -5.10 -4.79 0.91
C THR A 24 -6.17 -4.77 1.99
N ARG A 25 -6.03 -5.61 3.01
CA ARG A 25 -7.02 -5.72 4.09
C ARG A 25 -6.45 -5.15 5.39
N TRP A 26 -7.29 -4.38 6.09
CA TRP A 26 -6.96 -3.91 7.44
C TRP A 26 -6.59 -5.11 8.32
N ARG A 27 -5.46 -5.00 9.03
CA ARG A 27 -4.91 -6.08 9.87
C ARG A 27 -4.51 -7.36 9.11
N GLY A 28 -4.18 -7.23 7.83
CA GLY A 28 -3.54 -8.29 7.03
C GLY A 28 -4.51 -9.32 6.43
N PRO A 29 -3.97 -10.37 5.78
CA PRO A 29 -4.75 -11.34 5.00
C PRO A 29 -5.76 -12.19 5.78
N ASN A 30 -5.71 -12.17 7.12
CA ASN A 30 -6.68 -12.81 8.02
C ASN A 30 -7.47 -11.80 8.89
N ALA A 31 -7.22 -10.49 8.78
CA ALA A 31 -7.78 -9.44 9.66
C ALA A 31 -7.43 -9.58 11.16
N GLU A 32 -6.43 -10.38 11.49
CA GLU A 32 -6.03 -10.68 12.87
C GLU A 32 -4.97 -9.70 13.41
N GLY A 33 -4.25 -9.00 12.54
CA GLY A 33 -3.19 -8.07 12.93
C GLY A 33 -1.88 -8.79 13.25
N ILE A 34 -1.72 -10.02 12.77
CA ILE A 34 -0.53 -10.84 12.93
C ILE A 34 0.30 -10.74 11.65
N TYR A 35 1.58 -10.39 11.78
CA TYR A 35 2.52 -10.42 10.66
C TYR A 35 2.89 -11.87 10.33
N PRO A 36 2.65 -12.37 9.10
CA PRO A 36 2.84 -13.77 8.77
C PRO A 36 4.30 -14.14 8.41
N GLY A 37 5.17 -13.14 8.22
CA GLY A 37 6.55 -13.35 7.77
C GLY A 37 7.50 -13.79 8.87
N SER A 38 8.65 -14.32 8.44
CA SER A 38 9.81 -14.60 9.30
C SER A 38 10.81 -13.43 9.26
N GLY A 39 11.94 -13.55 9.97
CA GLY A 39 13.03 -12.55 9.92
C GLY A 39 12.82 -11.30 10.78
N LEU A 40 11.76 -11.26 11.60
CA LEU A 40 11.61 -10.21 12.61
C LEU A 40 12.74 -10.29 13.64
N LEU A 41 13.34 -9.12 13.93
CA LEU A 41 14.29 -8.97 15.02
C LEU A 41 13.67 -9.43 16.35
N LYS A 42 14.41 -10.24 17.12
CA LYS A 42 13.99 -10.69 18.46
C LYS A 42 14.35 -9.69 19.56
N SER A 43 15.38 -8.89 19.30
CA SER A 43 15.79 -7.76 20.12
C SER A 43 16.30 -6.67 19.19
N TRP A 44 16.13 -5.41 19.60
CA TRP A 44 16.75 -4.31 18.88
C TRP A 44 18.25 -4.23 19.19
N PRO A 45 19.08 -3.77 18.25
CA PRO A 45 20.46 -3.38 18.54
C PRO A 45 20.48 -2.26 19.60
N GLU A 46 21.61 -2.09 20.28
CA GLU A 46 21.80 -1.04 21.30
C GLU A 46 21.48 0.37 20.75
N ASN A 47 21.90 0.65 19.51
CA ASN A 47 21.64 1.92 18.83
C ASN A 47 20.30 1.96 18.09
N GLY A 48 19.46 0.92 18.23
CA GLY A 48 18.22 0.76 17.49
C GLY A 48 18.41 0.21 16.06
N PRO A 49 17.30 -0.04 15.33
CA PRO A 49 17.35 -0.42 13.93
C PRO A 49 17.87 0.73 13.06
N GLU A 50 18.58 0.39 11.99
CA GLU A 50 19.05 1.36 11.01
C GLU A 50 17.86 2.06 10.31
N MET A 51 17.90 3.39 10.24
CA MET A 51 16.92 4.16 9.48
C MET A 51 17.32 4.15 8.00
N LEU A 52 16.50 3.50 7.17
CA LEU A 52 16.75 3.42 5.72
C LEU A 52 16.46 4.75 5.00
N TRP A 53 15.38 5.44 5.40
CA TRP A 53 14.99 6.75 4.87
C TRP A 53 13.90 7.38 5.75
N SER A 54 13.69 8.69 5.61
CA SER A 54 12.55 9.41 6.15
C SER A 54 11.94 10.33 5.09
N PHE A 55 10.68 10.70 5.26
CA PHE A 55 9.98 11.64 4.38
C PHE A 55 9.17 12.62 5.23
N GLU A 56 9.69 13.84 5.36
CA GLU A 56 9.20 14.84 6.33
C GLU A 56 8.05 15.71 5.78
N GLN A 57 7.64 15.51 4.53
CA GLN A 57 6.74 16.42 3.81
C GLN A 57 5.27 15.96 3.82
N LEU A 58 4.90 14.99 4.66
CA LEU A 58 3.52 14.49 4.74
C LEU A 58 2.58 15.52 5.37
N GLY A 59 3.03 16.36 6.29
CA GLY A 59 2.13 17.21 7.08
C GLY A 59 1.48 16.44 8.24
N GLU A 60 0.27 16.83 8.60
CA GLU A 60 -0.48 16.32 9.75
C GLU A 60 -1.40 15.15 9.37
N GLY A 61 -1.63 14.18 10.26
CA GLY A 61 -2.60 13.13 10.00
C GLY A 61 -2.49 11.95 10.97
N TYR A 62 -3.54 11.13 11.00
CA TYR A 62 -3.62 9.95 11.88
C TYR A 62 -3.67 8.63 11.10
N ALA A 63 -3.66 8.69 9.77
CA ALA A 63 -3.74 7.51 8.94
C ALA A 63 -2.43 6.73 8.94
N SER A 64 -2.56 5.40 8.98
CA SER A 64 -1.42 4.50 8.76
C SER A 64 -1.12 4.35 7.26
N PRO A 65 0.15 4.16 6.87
CA PRO A 65 0.51 3.90 5.49
C PRO A 65 -0.06 2.57 4.99
N SER A 66 -0.47 2.55 3.73
CA SER A 66 -0.90 1.34 3.02
C SER A 66 0.06 1.00 1.89
N PHE A 67 0.38 -0.28 1.75
CA PHE A 67 1.37 -0.77 0.78
C PHE A 67 0.67 -1.54 -0.32
N TYR A 68 0.91 -1.17 -1.58
CA TYR A 68 0.34 -1.88 -2.72
C TYR A 68 1.15 -1.64 -4.01
N GLY A 69 1.39 -2.70 -4.78
CA GLY A 69 2.03 -2.59 -6.10
C GLY A 69 3.41 -1.94 -6.10
N GLY A 70 4.20 -2.11 -5.04
CA GLY A 70 5.52 -1.48 -4.90
C GLY A 70 5.49 0.01 -4.54
N TYR A 71 4.35 0.52 -4.05
CA TYR A 71 4.19 1.90 -3.60
C TYR A 71 3.55 1.98 -2.21
N ILE A 72 3.78 3.13 -1.57
CA ILE A 72 3.23 3.48 -0.26
C ILE A 72 2.18 4.57 -0.49
N TYR A 73 0.99 4.39 0.05
CA TYR A 73 -0.12 5.32 -0.04
C TYR A 73 -0.49 5.82 1.35
N ILE A 74 -0.57 7.13 1.51
CA ILE A 74 -0.79 7.76 2.81
C ILE A 74 -1.72 8.97 2.62
N PRO A 75 -2.94 8.96 3.17
CA PRO A 75 -3.74 10.17 3.29
C PRO A 75 -3.21 11.02 4.45
N THR A 76 -3.15 12.32 4.23
CA THR A 76 -2.58 13.29 5.16
C THR A 76 -3.24 14.65 4.96
N MET A 77 -2.92 15.62 5.80
CA MET A 77 -3.44 16.98 5.80
C MET A 77 -2.28 17.98 5.77
N ILE A 78 -2.37 18.96 4.88
CA ILE A 78 -1.45 20.09 4.81
C ILE A 78 -2.31 21.36 4.79
N ASP A 79 -2.10 22.24 5.77
CA ASP A 79 -2.83 23.52 5.90
C ASP A 79 -4.36 23.37 5.88
N GLY A 80 -4.88 22.32 6.55
CA GLY A 80 -6.32 22.04 6.61
C GLY A 80 -6.91 21.39 5.35
N GLU A 81 -6.07 21.03 4.38
CA GLU A 81 -6.47 20.37 3.15
C GLU A 81 -5.95 18.93 3.11
N GLY A 82 -6.82 18.00 2.78
CA GLY A 82 -6.52 16.59 2.63
C GLY A 82 -5.79 16.28 1.32
N TYR A 83 -4.74 15.47 1.42
CA TYR A 83 -3.93 14.98 0.32
C TYR A 83 -3.78 13.46 0.39
N MET A 84 -3.88 12.80 -0.76
CA MET A 84 -3.43 11.42 -0.92
C MET A 84 -2.03 11.45 -1.52
N PHE A 85 -1.04 10.95 -0.77
CA PHE A 85 0.32 10.76 -1.27
C PHE A 85 0.51 9.36 -1.84
N LYS A 86 1.31 9.27 -2.90
CA LYS A 86 1.93 8.04 -3.37
C LYS A 86 3.44 8.20 -3.33
N LEU A 87 4.11 7.38 -2.54
CA LEU A 87 5.57 7.32 -2.44
C LEU A 87 6.09 6.02 -3.05
N SER A 88 7.32 6.05 -3.54
CA SER A 88 8.11 4.83 -3.81
C SER A 88 8.50 4.13 -2.51
N MET A 89 8.91 2.86 -2.58
CA MET A 89 9.50 2.13 -1.45
C MET A 89 10.80 2.75 -0.90
N ALA A 90 11.43 3.66 -1.65
CA ALA A 90 12.63 4.40 -1.24
C ALA A 90 12.29 5.78 -0.65
N GLY A 91 11.02 6.04 -0.31
CA GLY A 91 10.60 7.29 0.33
C GLY A 91 10.45 8.50 -0.62
N LYS A 92 10.71 8.35 -1.92
CA LYS A 92 10.51 9.43 -2.90
C LYS A 92 9.03 9.61 -3.24
N GLU A 93 8.55 10.86 -3.23
CA GLU A 93 7.22 11.22 -3.76
C GLU A 93 7.11 10.89 -5.26
N ILE A 94 6.08 10.14 -5.62
CA ILE A 94 5.68 9.89 -7.02
C ILE A 94 4.66 10.92 -7.45
N TRP A 95 3.63 11.11 -6.62
CA TRP A 95 2.63 12.17 -6.77
C TRP A 95 1.88 12.37 -5.46
N ARG A 96 1.16 13.49 -5.38
CA ARG A 96 0.11 13.72 -4.39
C ARG A 96 -1.11 14.38 -5.06
N VAL A 97 -2.29 14.09 -4.55
CA VAL A 97 -3.56 14.68 -5.04
C VAL A 97 -4.32 15.27 -3.88
N LYS A 98 -4.70 16.55 -3.98
CA LYS A 98 -5.62 17.20 -3.05
C LYS A 98 -7.02 16.63 -3.24
N TYR A 99 -7.67 16.18 -2.17
CA TYR A 99 -9.05 15.66 -2.23
C TYR A 99 -10.10 16.54 -1.54
N GLY A 100 -9.69 17.60 -0.84
CA GLY A 100 -10.61 18.60 -0.29
C GLY A 100 -10.26 18.99 1.14
N SER A 101 -11.08 19.83 1.74
CA SER A 101 -10.86 20.34 3.09
C SER A 101 -11.06 19.23 4.13
N GLU A 102 -10.19 19.22 5.14
CA GLU A 102 -10.18 18.22 6.21
C GLU A 102 -10.74 18.78 7.52
N PHE A 103 -11.09 17.85 8.42
CA PHE A 103 -11.50 18.22 9.77
C PHE A 103 -10.29 18.59 10.62
N THR A 104 -10.15 19.88 10.91
CA THR A 104 -9.06 20.43 11.72
C THR A 104 -9.35 20.42 13.22
N ARG A 105 -10.60 20.10 13.61
CA ARG A 105 -10.97 19.97 15.02
C ARG A 105 -10.83 18.54 15.49
N GLN A 106 -10.15 18.38 16.62
CA GLN A 106 -10.08 17.10 17.33
C GLN A 106 -11.48 16.74 17.84
N TYR A 107 -12.00 15.59 17.44
CA TYR A 107 -13.23 15.05 18.03
C TYR A 107 -12.92 14.60 19.45
N GLN A 108 -13.46 15.30 20.45
CA GLN A 108 -13.45 14.85 21.84
C GLN A 108 -14.41 13.66 21.88
N GLY A 109 -13.85 12.45 21.99
CA GLY A 109 -14.59 11.19 22.02
C GLY A 109 -15.76 11.18 22.98
#